data_AF-A0A0S9DCH4-F1
#
_entry.id   AF-A0A0S9DCH4-F1
#
_cell.length_a   1.000
_cell.length_b   1.000
_cell.length_c   1.000
_cell.angle_alpha   90.00
_cell.angle_beta   90.00
_cell.angle_gamma   90.00
#
_symmetry.space_group_name_H-M   'P 1'
#
loop_
_entity.id
_entity.type
_entity.pdbx_description
1 polymer ?
#
loop_
_entity_poly.entity_id
_entity_poly.type
_entity_poly.pdbx_seq_one_letter_code
_entity_poly.pdbx_strand_id
1 'polypeptide(L)'
;MSEDEGRLEEWQPLRISTMLEVLVETLAVGAGVLATIGAGTGIAGWLVVRKVRRSRVIERTRDRGMLAARAYAPDRLTREPARLIGELKRSSRATHLALQEASEQGRPVGDLPRAAAEIDRAAASIENMLRTADREPNRQLKEELTTDLAAQAKALDELSAELRRSLLKTSRSIDTRQLDQATTRLRGEISAMGTWRDTYGNRPDW
;
A
#
# COMPACT_ATOMS: atom_id res chain seq x y z
N MET A 1 49.92 3.69 83.53
CA MET A 1 49.69 4.73 82.49
C MET A 1 50.82 4.54 81.48
N SER A 2 50.65 3.99 80.29
CA SER A 2 49.47 3.80 79.46
C SER A 2 49.75 2.58 78.56
N GLU A 3 49.14 1.43 78.84
CA GLU A 3 49.16 0.24 77.99
C GLU A 3 47.76 0.11 77.37
N ASP A 4 47.39 0.99 76.44
CA ASP A 4 46.05 0.90 75.81
C ASP A 4 45.96 1.51 74.39
N GLU A 5 47.08 1.71 73.69
CA GLU A 5 47.08 2.23 72.30
C GLU A 5 47.31 1.15 71.22
N GLY A 6 47.15 -0.13 71.56
CA GLY A 6 47.44 -1.24 70.63
C GLY A 6 46.25 -1.84 69.88
N ARG A 7 45.00 -1.38 70.10
CA ARG A 7 43.80 -2.15 69.72
C ARG A 7 42.82 -1.46 68.76
N LEU A 8 43.18 -0.30 68.20
CA LEU A 8 42.25 0.50 67.38
C LEU A 8 42.50 0.53 65.87
N GLU A 9 43.61 -0.01 65.36
CA GLU A 9 43.90 0.04 63.92
C GLU A 9 43.54 -1.22 63.12
N GLU A 10 43.22 -2.34 63.79
CA GLU A 10 42.97 -3.61 63.11
C GLU A 10 41.55 -3.74 62.50
N TRP A 11 40.65 -2.80 62.79
CA TRP A 11 39.25 -2.83 62.29
C TRP A 11 39.02 -2.04 60.99
N GLN A 12 40.00 -1.30 60.50
CA GLN A 12 39.85 -0.52 59.26
C GLN A 12 39.94 -1.33 57.94
N PRO A 13 40.80 -2.36 57.77
CA PRO A 13 40.93 -3.02 56.47
C PRO A 13 39.68 -3.82 56.08
N LEU A 14 38.94 -4.37 57.05
CA LEU A 14 37.72 -5.14 56.83
C LEU A 14 36.51 -4.29 56.39
N ARG A 15 36.43 -3.02 56.82
CA ARG A 15 35.37 -2.11 56.34
C ARG A 15 35.65 -1.57 54.95
N ILE A 16 36.91 -1.35 54.61
CA ILE A 16 37.29 -0.82 53.29
C ILE A 16 37.13 -1.90 52.21
N SER A 17 37.46 -3.16 52.51
CA SER A 17 37.28 -4.27 51.56
C SER A 17 35.81 -4.53 51.24
N THR A 18 34.94 -4.56 52.25
CA THR A 18 33.49 -4.77 52.08
C THR A 18 32.82 -3.62 51.33
N MET A 19 33.24 -2.37 51.58
CA MET A 19 32.74 -1.22 50.82
C MET A 19 33.16 -1.25 49.35
N LEU A 20 34.41 -1.63 49.05
CA LEU A 20 34.90 -1.75 47.66
C LEU A 20 34.19 -2.89 46.91
N GLU A 21 33.95 -4.02 47.56
CA GLU A 21 33.28 -5.18 46.98
C GLU A 21 31.84 -4.85 46.57
N VAL A 22 31.08 -4.16 47.44
CA VAL A 22 29.72 -3.68 47.13
C VAL A 22 29.73 -2.65 46.00
N LEU A 23 30.74 -1.80 45.93
CA LEU A 23 30.88 -0.77 44.88
C LEU A 23 31.19 -1.39 43.51
N VAL A 24 32.05 -2.41 43.48
CA VAL A 24 32.36 -3.17 42.26
C VAL A 24 31.14 -3.95 41.78
N GLU A 25 30.41 -4.60 42.70
CA GLU A 25 29.21 -5.38 42.38
C GLU A 25 28.09 -4.48 41.82
N THR A 26 27.82 -3.34 42.46
CA THR A 26 26.83 -2.37 41.96
C THR A 26 27.21 -1.77 40.61
N LEU A 27 28.49 -1.50 40.38
CA LEU A 27 28.97 -0.98 39.10
C LEU A 27 28.89 -2.04 37.98
N ALA A 28 29.16 -3.30 38.30
CA ALA A 28 29.02 -4.43 37.37
C ALA A 28 27.55 -4.65 36.96
N VAL A 29 26.62 -4.60 37.93
CA VAL A 29 25.18 -4.70 37.65
C VAL A 29 24.71 -3.51 36.82
N GLY A 30 25.14 -2.29 37.16
CA GLY A 30 24.81 -1.08 36.39
C GLY A 30 25.32 -1.13 34.95
N ALA A 31 26.55 -1.59 34.73
CA ALA A 31 27.13 -1.77 33.40
C ALA A 31 26.38 -2.85 32.59
N GLY A 32 25.97 -3.95 33.21
CA GLY A 32 25.18 -5.00 32.57
C GLY A 32 23.80 -4.50 32.10
N VAL A 33 23.12 -3.70 32.92
CA VAL A 33 21.82 -3.11 32.56
C VAL A 33 21.97 -2.10 31.40
N LEU A 34 23.00 -1.25 31.43
CA LEU A 34 23.27 -0.33 30.32
C LEU A 34 23.64 -1.05 29.02
N ALA A 35 24.42 -2.13 29.09
CA ALA A 35 24.79 -2.94 27.94
C ALA A 35 23.58 -3.63 27.30
N THR A 36 22.68 -4.19 28.11
CA THR A 36 21.46 -4.85 27.62
C THR A 36 20.47 -3.87 27.00
N ILE A 37 20.30 -2.69 27.62
CA ILE A 37 19.49 -1.60 27.02
C ILE A 37 20.13 -1.16 25.71
N GLY A 38 21.42 -0.83 25.69
CA GLY A 38 22.13 -0.39 24.48
C GLY A 38 22.07 -1.39 23.34
N ALA A 39 22.26 -2.68 23.63
CA ALA A 39 22.13 -3.76 22.66
C ALA A 39 20.68 -3.90 22.15
N GLY A 40 19.69 -3.80 23.04
CA GLY A 40 18.27 -3.85 22.70
C GLY A 40 17.87 -2.72 21.74
N THR A 41 18.28 -1.48 22.02
CA THR A 41 18.00 -0.33 21.17
C THR A 41 18.73 -0.44 19.83
N GLY A 42 19.96 -0.97 19.82
CA GLY A 42 20.73 -1.21 18.60
C GLY A 42 20.07 -2.23 17.68
N ILE A 43 19.61 -3.37 18.22
CA ILE A 43 18.92 -4.41 17.47
C ILE A 43 17.56 -3.91 16.98
N ALA A 44 16.79 -3.20 17.82
CA ALA A 44 15.52 -2.61 17.42
C ALA A 44 15.70 -1.59 16.28
N GLY A 45 16.69 -0.69 16.41
CA GLY A 45 17.06 0.27 15.38
C GLY A 45 17.50 -0.42 14.08
N TRP A 46 18.34 -1.45 14.17
CA TRP A 46 18.76 -2.22 13.01
C TRP A 46 17.62 -2.99 12.35
N LEU A 47 16.68 -3.56 13.12
CA LEU A 47 15.50 -4.21 12.58
C LEU A 47 14.56 -3.22 11.91
N VAL A 48 14.40 -2.02 12.48
CA VAL A 48 13.67 -0.92 11.83
C VAL A 48 14.38 -0.56 10.53
N VAL A 49 15.68 -0.22 10.54
CA VAL A 49 16.43 0.13 9.32
C VAL A 49 16.42 -1.00 8.29
N ARG A 50 16.57 -2.26 8.70
CA ARG A 50 16.53 -3.43 7.81
C ARG A 50 15.13 -3.64 7.24
N LYS A 51 14.08 -3.48 8.05
CA LYS A 51 12.69 -3.58 7.60
C LYS A 51 12.33 -2.41 6.70
N VAL A 52 12.75 -1.19 7.02
CA VAL A 52 12.62 0.03 6.21
C VAL A 52 13.35 -0.11 4.88
N ARG A 53 14.60 -0.60 4.88
CA ARG A 53 15.36 -0.86 3.65
C ARG A 53 14.74 -1.97 2.80
N ARG A 54 14.09 -2.96 3.42
CA ARG A 54 13.39 -4.05 2.72
C ARG A 54 11.97 -3.66 2.28
N SER A 55 11.36 -2.66 2.89
CA SER A 55 10.00 -2.21 2.58
C SER A 55 10.04 -0.89 1.83
N ARG A 56 9.70 -0.92 0.53
CA ARG A 56 9.47 0.25 -0.35
C ARG A 56 8.34 1.19 0.14
N VAL A 57 7.88 1.06 1.38
CA VAL A 57 6.73 1.77 1.97
C VAL A 57 7.12 3.19 2.38
N ILE A 58 8.30 3.40 2.94
CA ILE A 58 8.74 4.75 3.34
C ILE A 58 9.16 5.59 2.13
N GLU A 59 9.77 4.97 1.11
CA GLU A 59 10.05 5.61 -0.17
C GLU A 59 8.75 6.16 -0.80
N ARG A 60 7.69 5.32 -0.85
CA ARG A 60 6.34 5.72 -1.30
C ARG A 60 5.70 6.85 -0.50
N THR A 61 6.05 7.03 0.77
CA THR A 61 5.43 8.03 1.65
C THR A 61 6.16 9.37 1.57
N ARG A 62 7.50 9.34 1.51
CA ARG A 62 8.33 10.54 1.29
C ARG A 62 8.13 11.11 -0.12
N ASP A 63 7.97 10.24 -1.12
CA ASP A 63 7.68 10.65 -2.50
C ASP A 63 6.31 11.33 -2.61
N ARG A 64 5.28 10.87 -1.89
CA ARG A 64 3.95 11.50 -1.91
C ARG A 64 3.98 12.93 -1.37
N GLY A 65 4.73 13.19 -0.30
CA GLY A 65 4.85 14.53 0.28
C GLY A 65 5.63 15.49 -0.60
N MET A 66 6.74 15.03 -1.20
CA MET A 66 7.57 15.89 -2.05
C MET A 66 6.95 16.14 -3.43
N LEU A 67 6.24 15.15 -4.01
CA LEU A 67 5.52 15.33 -5.28
C LEU A 67 4.30 16.24 -5.12
N ALA A 68 3.57 16.16 -3.99
CA ALA A 68 2.46 17.07 -3.71
C ALA A 68 2.91 18.53 -3.58
N ALA A 69 4.04 18.79 -2.91
CA ALA A 69 4.61 20.13 -2.81
C ALA A 69 5.11 20.66 -4.17
N ARG A 70 5.72 19.80 -5.01
CA ARG A 70 6.26 20.18 -6.33
C ARG A 70 5.19 20.31 -7.42
N ALA A 71 4.03 19.69 -7.28
CA ALA A 71 2.90 19.90 -8.19
C ALA A 71 2.36 21.35 -8.18
N TYR A 72 2.72 22.14 -7.16
CA TYR A 72 2.42 23.57 -7.03
C TYR A 72 3.64 24.47 -7.25
N ALA A 73 4.77 23.92 -7.70
CA ALA A 73 5.92 24.73 -8.05
C ALA A 73 5.59 25.65 -9.24
N PRO A 74 6.11 26.90 -9.25
CA PRO A 74 5.85 27.85 -10.33
C PRO A 74 6.54 27.47 -11.65
N ASP A 75 7.58 26.63 -11.60
CA ASP A 75 8.31 26.18 -12.79
C ASP A 75 7.60 24.99 -13.46
N ARG A 76 7.14 25.20 -14.70
CA ARG A 76 6.42 24.23 -15.52
C ARG A 76 7.21 22.92 -15.67
N LEU A 77 8.53 22.99 -15.82
CA LEU A 77 9.39 21.84 -16.01
C LEU A 77 9.49 20.94 -14.77
N THR A 78 9.18 21.46 -13.59
CA THR A 78 9.14 20.68 -12.34
C THR A 78 7.72 20.22 -11.99
N ARG A 79 6.71 20.98 -12.42
CA ARG A 79 5.30 20.71 -12.17
C ARG A 79 4.76 19.59 -13.06
N GLU A 80 5.13 19.58 -14.33
CA GLU A 80 4.58 18.68 -15.34
C GLU A 80 4.89 17.20 -15.06
N PRO A 81 6.13 16.79 -14.68
CA PRO A 81 6.42 15.42 -14.27
C PRO A 81 5.63 14.99 -13.03
N ALA A 82 5.53 15.86 -12.02
CA ALA A 82 4.79 15.57 -10.79
C ALA A 82 3.29 15.40 -11.04
N ARG A 83 2.73 16.20 -11.95
CA ARG A 83 1.34 16.10 -12.39
C ARG A 83 1.07 14.78 -13.10
N LEU A 84 1.91 14.39 -14.05
CA LEU A 84 1.79 13.13 -14.80
C LEU A 84 1.84 11.91 -13.86
N ILE A 85 2.76 11.91 -12.88
CA ILE A 85 2.82 10.86 -11.85
C ILE A 85 1.53 10.81 -11.04
N GLY A 86 0.95 11.96 -10.70
CA GLY A 86 -0.33 12.04 -9.99
C GLY A 86 -1.51 11.49 -10.81
N GLU A 87 -1.55 11.80 -12.10
CA GLU A 87 -2.58 11.32 -13.04
C GLU A 87 -2.49 9.80 -13.24
N LEU A 88 -1.30 9.24 -13.47
CA LEU A 88 -1.08 7.79 -13.58
C LEU A 88 -1.55 7.04 -12.32
N LYS A 89 -1.22 7.55 -11.13
CA LYS A 89 -1.66 6.95 -9.86
C LYS A 89 -3.17 7.00 -9.69
N ARG A 90 -3.81 8.09 -10.11
CA ARG A 90 -5.27 8.23 -10.05
C ARG A 90 -5.94 7.25 -11.00
N SER A 91 -5.43 7.11 -12.23
CA SER A 91 -5.95 6.19 -13.23
C SER A 91 -5.84 4.73 -12.79
N SER A 92 -4.64 4.30 -12.35
CA SER A 92 -4.41 2.96 -11.78
C SER A 92 -5.37 2.68 -10.62
N ARG A 93 -5.50 3.61 -9.66
CA ARG A 93 -6.44 3.45 -8.54
C ARG A 93 -7.88 3.30 -9.01
N ALA A 94 -8.33 4.11 -9.97
CA ALA A 94 -9.69 4.02 -10.50
C ALA A 94 -9.95 2.66 -11.17
N THR A 95 -8.97 2.13 -11.90
CA THR A 95 -9.05 0.79 -12.50
C THR A 95 -9.14 -0.32 -11.45
N HIS A 96 -8.34 -0.24 -10.39
CA HIS A 96 -8.41 -1.21 -9.28
C HIS A 96 -9.75 -1.17 -8.54
N LEU A 97 -10.27 0.03 -8.26
CA LEU A 97 -11.58 0.17 -7.62
C LEU A 97 -12.69 -0.43 -8.49
N ALA A 98 -12.66 -0.20 -9.81
CA ALA A 98 -13.64 -0.78 -10.72
C ALA A 98 -13.56 -2.31 -10.79
N LEU A 99 -12.34 -2.88 -10.77
CA LEU A 99 -12.13 -4.32 -10.73
C LEU A 99 -12.56 -4.94 -9.40
N GLN A 100 -12.26 -4.27 -8.29
CA GLN A 100 -12.66 -4.70 -6.96
C GLN A 100 -14.19 -4.70 -6.84
N GLU A 101 -14.85 -3.61 -7.25
CA GLU A 101 -16.30 -3.52 -7.27
C GLU A 101 -16.93 -4.63 -8.14
N ALA A 102 -16.37 -4.90 -9.32
CA ALA A 102 -16.83 -5.98 -10.17
C ALA A 102 -16.67 -7.36 -9.48
N SER A 103 -15.55 -7.59 -8.80
CA SER A 103 -15.30 -8.83 -8.06
C SER A 103 -16.24 -9.00 -6.86
N GLU A 104 -16.50 -7.93 -6.11
CA GLU A 104 -17.41 -7.95 -4.94
C GLU A 104 -18.86 -8.21 -5.37
N GLN A 105 -19.24 -7.73 -6.55
CA GLN A 105 -20.54 -8.01 -7.16
C GLN A 105 -20.63 -9.41 -7.80
N GLY A 106 -19.60 -10.25 -7.65
CA GLY A 106 -19.56 -11.61 -8.20
C GLY A 106 -19.49 -11.65 -9.73
N ARG A 107 -19.05 -10.57 -10.38
CA ARG A 107 -18.96 -10.49 -11.83
C ARG A 107 -17.72 -11.24 -12.33
N PRO A 108 -17.79 -11.94 -13.47
CA PRO A 108 -16.63 -12.62 -14.04
C PRO A 108 -15.62 -11.59 -14.54
N VAL A 109 -14.55 -11.38 -13.78
CA VAL A 109 -13.44 -10.48 -14.13
C VAL A 109 -12.39 -11.16 -15.03
N GLY A 110 -12.35 -12.49 -15.10
CA GLY A 110 -11.47 -13.24 -16.00
C GLY A 110 -9.99 -12.84 -15.88
N ASP A 111 -9.34 -12.57 -17.02
CA ASP A 111 -7.93 -12.16 -17.10
C ASP A 111 -7.71 -10.64 -16.89
N LEU A 112 -8.77 -9.86 -16.66
CA LEU A 112 -8.68 -8.40 -16.53
C LEU A 112 -7.80 -7.93 -15.35
N PRO A 113 -7.77 -8.62 -14.18
CA PRO A 113 -6.82 -8.30 -13.11
C PRO A 113 -5.36 -8.46 -13.55
N ARG A 114 -5.05 -9.43 -14.42
CA ARG A 114 -3.70 -9.61 -14.96
C ARG A 114 -3.33 -8.45 -15.89
N ALA A 115 -4.23 -8.05 -16.78
CA ALA A 115 -4.03 -6.89 -17.66
C ALA A 115 -3.82 -5.60 -16.84
N ALA A 116 -4.59 -5.40 -15.77
CA ALA A 116 -4.39 -4.27 -14.86
C ALA A 116 -3.00 -4.31 -14.18
N ALA A 117 -2.53 -5.48 -13.76
CA ALA A 117 -1.19 -5.64 -13.19
C ALA A 117 -0.06 -5.40 -14.20
N GLU A 118 -0.30 -5.61 -15.50
CA GLU A 118 0.64 -5.26 -16.58
C GLU A 118 0.66 -3.75 -16.82
N ILE A 119 -0.51 -3.10 -16.82
CA ILE A 119 -0.63 -1.64 -16.92
C ILE A 119 0.05 -0.95 -15.72
N ASP A 120 -0.10 -1.48 -14.50
CA ASP A 120 0.58 -0.95 -13.32
C ASP A 120 2.10 -1.06 -13.42
N ARG A 121 2.62 -2.16 -13.97
CA ARG A 121 4.07 -2.33 -14.21
C ARG A 121 4.57 -1.31 -15.22
N ALA A 122 3.83 -1.08 -16.30
CA ALA A 122 4.15 -0.04 -17.27
C ALA A 122 4.10 1.37 -16.65
N ALA A 123 3.06 1.67 -15.88
CA ALA A 123 2.91 2.95 -15.18
C ALA A 123 4.05 3.19 -14.18
N ALA A 124 4.48 2.16 -13.44
CA ALA A 124 5.63 2.25 -12.54
C ALA A 124 6.96 2.49 -13.28
N SER A 125 7.10 1.89 -14.48
CA SER A 125 8.26 2.15 -15.36
C SER A 125 8.30 3.62 -15.80
N ILE A 126 7.17 4.16 -16.26
CA ILE A 126 7.04 5.57 -16.65
C ILE A 126 7.28 6.51 -15.46
N GLU A 127 6.73 6.19 -14.27
CA GLU A 127 7.01 6.98 -13.06
C GLU A 127 8.51 7.04 -12.75
N ASN A 128 9.23 5.92 -12.89
CA ASN A 128 10.68 5.90 -12.69
C ASN A 128 11.41 6.73 -13.75
N MET A 129 11.01 6.64 -15.03
CA MET A 129 11.59 7.46 -16.10
C MET A 129 11.35 8.95 -15.88
N LEU A 130 10.14 9.35 -15.48
CA LEU A 130 9.82 10.75 -15.14
C LEU A 130 10.64 11.27 -13.95
N ARG A 131 10.89 10.44 -12.94
CA ARG A 131 11.76 10.80 -11.81
C ARG A 131 13.22 10.96 -12.23
N THR A 132 13.68 10.14 -13.16
CA THR A 132 15.04 10.27 -13.72
C THR A 132 15.15 11.53 -14.56
N ALA A 133 14.17 11.80 -15.43
CA ALA A 133 14.10 13.03 -16.22
C ALA A 133 14.01 14.29 -15.34
N ASP A 134 13.35 14.24 -14.18
CA ASP A 134 13.30 15.39 -13.26
C ASP A 134 14.68 15.79 -12.72
N ARG A 135 15.61 14.83 -12.59
CA ARG A 135 16.98 15.05 -12.10
C ARG A 135 17.94 15.54 -13.17
N GLU A 136 17.52 15.55 -14.44
CA GLU A 136 18.37 15.97 -15.56
C GLU A 136 18.67 17.47 -15.49
N PRO A 137 19.96 17.88 -15.45
CA PRO A 137 20.33 19.30 -15.43
C PRO A 137 20.07 20.02 -16.76
N ASN A 138 20.11 19.32 -17.89
CA ASN A 138 19.85 19.93 -19.20
C ASN A 138 18.36 20.19 -19.41
N ARG A 139 17.97 21.47 -19.50
CA ARG A 139 16.57 21.88 -19.67
C ARG A 139 15.93 21.44 -20.98
N GLN A 140 16.65 21.49 -22.10
CA GLN A 140 16.11 21.09 -23.40
C GLN A 140 15.84 19.59 -23.44
N LEU A 141 16.81 18.79 -22.97
CA LEU A 141 16.67 17.35 -22.88
C LEU A 141 15.56 16.96 -21.90
N LYS A 142 15.44 17.67 -20.78
CA LYS A 142 14.34 17.48 -19.83
C LYS A 142 12.99 17.71 -20.48
N GLU A 143 12.82 18.80 -21.24
CA GLU A 143 11.57 19.12 -21.92
C GLU A 143 11.18 18.04 -22.96
N GLU A 144 12.11 17.62 -23.79
CA GLU A 144 11.93 16.55 -24.79
C GLU A 144 11.50 15.23 -24.11
N LEU A 145 12.28 14.78 -23.11
CA LEU A 145 11.96 13.55 -22.36
C LEU A 145 10.60 13.64 -21.67
N THR A 146 10.25 14.78 -21.06
CA THR A 146 8.95 14.94 -20.41
C THR A 146 7.80 14.92 -21.40
N THR A 147 7.99 15.45 -22.61
CA THR A 147 6.97 15.46 -23.67
C THR A 147 6.70 14.04 -24.17
N ASP A 148 7.75 13.27 -24.44
CA ASP A 148 7.64 11.88 -24.88
C ASP A 148 7.00 10.99 -23.81
N LEU A 149 7.42 11.15 -22.55
CA LEU A 149 6.85 10.42 -21.43
C LEU A 149 5.39 10.83 -21.16
N ALA A 150 5.02 12.08 -21.43
CA ALA A 150 3.62 12.51 -21.35
C ALA A 150 2.75 11.81 -22.40
N ALA A 151 3.24 11.65 -23.63
CA ALA A 151 2.52 10.91 -24.68
C ALA A 151 2.33 9.44 -24.30
N GLN A 152 3.36 8.78 -23.75
CA GLN A 152 3.25 7.41 -23.25
C GLN A 152 2.29 7.28 -22.06
N ALA A 153 2.33 8.23 -21.12
CA ALA A 153 1.42 8.26 -19.98
C ALA A 153 -0.05 8.40 -20.43
N LYS A 154 -0.30 9.24 -21.44
CA LYS A 154 -1.64 9.39 -22.04
C LYS A 154 -2.11 8.11 -22.71
N ALA A 155 -1.25 7.42 -23.47
CA ALA A 155 -1.59 6.13 -24.08
C ALA A 155 -1.95 5.07 -23.03
N LEU A 156 -1.23 5.02 -21.89
CA LEU A 156 -1.59 4.13 -20.77
C LEU A 156 -2.93 4.50 -20.11
N ASP A 157 -3.23 5.80 -19.98
CA ASP A 157 -4.52 6.24 -19.45
C ASP A 157 -5.67 5.85 -20.38
N GLU A 158 -5.49 5.98 -21.69
CA GLU A 158 -6.45 5.54 -22.70
C GLU A 158 -6.68 4.02 -22.64
N LEU A 159 -5.63 3.22 -22.52
CA LEU A 159 -5.74 1.76 -22.32
C LEU A 159 -6.49 1.41 -21.02
N SER A 160 -6.20 2.13 -19.94
CA SER A 160 -6.88 1.96 -18.64
C SER A 160 -8.37 2.34 -18.73
N ALA A 161 -8.69 3.39 -19.50
CA ALA A 161 -10.07 3.78 -19.77
C ALA A 161 -10.80 2.74 -20.63
N GLU A 162 -10.14 2.18 -21.64
CA GLU A 162 -10.70 1.13 -22.49
C GLU A 162 -10.99 -0.15 -21.69
N LEU A 163 -10.08 -0.54 -20.78
CA LEU A 163 -10.31 -1.66 -19.86
C LEU A 163 -11.54 -1.43 -18.99
N ARG A 164 -11.68 -0.23 -18.41
CA ARG A 164 -12.88 0.16 -17.63
C ARG A 164 -14.16 0.15 -18.48
N ARG A 165 -14.11 0.62 -19.74
CA ARG A 165 -15.25 0.54 -20.67
C ARG A 165 -15.60 -0.90 -21.00
N SER A 166 -14.60 -1.76 -21.21
CA SER A 166 -14.79 -3.19 -21.45
C SER A 166 -15.47 -3.88 -20.26
N LEU A 167 -15.06 -3.57 -19.04
CA LEU A 167 -15.72 -4.03 -17.81
C LEU A 167 -17.20 -3.60 -17.76
N LEU A 168 -17.48 -2.31 -18.01
CA LEU A 168 -18.85 -1.78 -18.00
C LEU A 168 -19.72 -2.33 -19.13
N LYS A 169 -19.14 -2.58 -20.31
CA LYS A 169 -19.86 -3.19 -21.44
C LYS A 169 -20.19 -4.65 -21.15
N THR A 170 -19.24 -5.38 -20.59
CA THR A 170 -19.41 -6.78 -20.18
C THR A 170 -20.49 -6.89 -19.11
N SER A 171 -20.47 -6.03 -18.09
CA SER A 171 -21.51 -6.01 -17.05
C SER A 171 -22.90 -5.79 -17.63
N ARG A 172 -23.09 -4.77 -18.49
CA ARG A 172 -24.40 -4.50 -19.12
C ARG A 172 -24.92 -5.70 -19.91
N SER A 173 -24.04 -6.40 -20.63
CA SER A 173 -24.43 -7.58 -21.42
C SER A 173 -24.79 -8.81 -20.58
N ILE A 174 -24.21 -8.94 -19.37
CA ILE A 174 -24.55 -10.01 -18.44
C ILE A 174 -25.88 -9.69 -17.75
N ASP A 175 -26.05 -8.43 -17.30
CA ASP A 175 -27.29 -7.98 -16.65
C ASP A 175 -28.50 -8.15 -17.57
N THR A 176 -28.38 -7.81 -18.86
CA THR A 176 -29.48 -8.00 -19.83
C THR A 176 -29.82 -9.47 -20.05
N ARG A 177 -28.84 -10.37 -20.09
CA ARG A 177 -29.08 -11.82 -20.22
C ARG A 177 -29.72 -12.42 -18.98
N GLN A 178 -29.28 -12.02 -17.79
CA GLN A 178 -29.89 -12.49 -16.54
C GLN A 178 -31.33 -11.98 -16.40
N LEU A 179 -31.59 -10.73 -16.77
CA LEU A 179 -32.94 -10.16 -16.80
C LEU A 179 -33.85 -10.92 -17.78
N ASP A 180 -33.37 -11.24 -18.97
CA ASP A 180 -34.15 -11.96 -19.99
C ASP A 180 -34.43 -13.41 -19.56
N GLN A 181 -33.46 -14.07 -18.92
CA GLN A 181 -33.62 -15.41 -18.36
C GLN A 181 -34.62 -15.42 -17.19
N ALA A 182 -34.55 -14.44 -16.28
CA ALA A 182 -35.51 -14.27 -15.20
C ALA A 182 -36.92 -13.98 -15.73
N THR A 183 -37.04 -13.12 -16.75
CA THR A 183 -38.32 -12.81 -17.41
C THR A 183 -38.91 -14.04 -18.08
N THR A 184 -38.09 -14.83 -18.78
CA THR A 184 -38.51 -16.08 -19.42
C THR A 184 -38.99 -17.11 -18.40
N ARG A 185 -38.26 -17.25 -17.29
CA ARG A 185 -38.66 -18.13 -16.19
C ARG A 185 -39.99 -17.69 -15.55
N LEU A 186 -40.13 -16.41 -15.22
CA LEU A 186 -41.36 -15.87 -14.65
C LEU A 186 -42.55 -16.03 -15.60
N ARG A 187 -42.37 -15.82 -16.91
CA ARG A 187 -43.43 -16.13 -17.90
C ARG A 187 -43.78 -17.61 -17.93
N GLY A 188 -42.79 -18.49 -17.83
CA GLY A 188 -43.01 -19.93 -17.74
C GLY A 188 -43.83 -20.31 -16.51
N GLU A 189 -43.48 -19.76 -15.34
CA GLU A 189 -44.21 -19.97 -14.08
C GLU A 189 -45.63 -19.39 -14.15
N ILE A 190 -45.83 -18.18 -14.68
CA ILE A 190 -47.16 -17.58 -14.86
C ILE A 190 -48.02 -18.42 -15.81
N SER A 191 -47.46 -18.90 -16.92
CA SER A 191 -48.17 -19.77 -17.87
C SER A 191 -48.53 -21.12 -17.23
N ALA A 192 -47.62 -21.71 -16.45
CA ALA A 192 -47.88 -22.93 -15.69
C ALA A 192 -49.00 -22.74 -14.63
N MET A 193 -49.00 -21.62 -13.92
CA MET A 193 -50.06 -21.28 -12.97
C MET A 193 -51.40 -21.02 -13.66
N GLY A 194 -51.38 -20.39 -14.85
CA GLY A 194 -52.57 -20.17 -15.67
C GLY A 194 -53.17 -21.48 -16.15
N THR A 195 -52.37 -22.35 -16.75
CA THR A 195 -52.81 -23.69 -17.19
C THR A 195 -53.32 -24.56 -16.04
N TRP A 196 -52.68 -24.50 -14.86
CA TRP A 196 -53.19 -25.18 -13.67
C TRP A 196 -54.55 -24.62 -13.23
N ARG A 197 -54.71 -23.30 -13.19
CA ARG A 197 -55.99 -22.64 -12.87
C ARG A 197 -57.09 -23.00 -13.87
N ASP A 198 -56.79 -23.03 -15.16
CA ASP A 198 -57.78 -23.36 -16.19
C ASP A 198 -58.19 -24.84 -16.11
N THR A 199 -57.24 -25.73 -15.79
CA THR A 199 -57.48 -27.18 -15.69
C THR A 199 -58.23 -27.57 -14.42
N TYR A 200 -57.93 -26.93 -13.29
CA TYR A 200 -58.45 -27.33 -11.97
C TYR A 200 -59.45 -26.34 -11.36
N GLY A 201 -59.46 -25.08 -11.78
CA GLY A 201 -60.33 -24.02 -11.25
C GLY A 201 -61.66 -23.84 -11.98
N ASN A 202 -61.79 -24.34 -13.21
CA ASN A 202 -63.04 -24.28 -13.99
C ASN A 202 -63.89 -25.56 -13.87
N ARG A 203 -63.75 -26.30 -12.77
CA ARG A 203 -64.65 -27.42 -12.50
C ARG A 203 -66.02 -26.82 -12.16
N PRO A 204 -67.08 -27.07 -12.96
CA PRO A 204 -68.40 -26.55 -12.64
C PRO A 204 -68.86 -27.24 -11.37
N ASP A 205 -69.08 -26.44 -10.33
CA ASP A 205 -69.76 -26.88 -9.11
C ASP A 205 -71.13 -27.42 -9.53
N TRP A 206 -71.30 -28.74 -9.38
CA TRP A 206 -72.55 -29.46 -9.57
C TRP A 206 -73.33 -29.50 -8.26
#